data_AF-A0A2N2BKR2-F1
#
_entry.id   AF-A0A2N2BKR2-F1
#
_cell.length_a   1.000
_cell.length_b   1.000
_cell.length_c   1.000
_cell.angle_alpha   90.00
_cell.angle_beta   90.00
_cell.angle_gamma   90.00
#
_symmetry.space_group_name_H-M   'P 1'
#
loop_
_entity.id
_entity.type
_entity.pdbx_description
1 polymer ?
#
loop_
_entity_poly.entity_id
_entity_poly.type
_entity_poly.pdbx_seq_one_letter_code
_entity_poly.pdbx_strand_id
1 'polypeptide(L)' 'MMIFVWVLIGFGIYYMLKEQRGTGFRSGGQSGPEEVLKQRYATGEIDEETFVRMMKTIKG' A
#
# COMPACT_ATOMS: atom_id res chain seq x y z
N MET A 1 -25.61 4.92 3.39
CA MET A 1 -25.45 3.47 3.08
C MET A 1 -24.33 3.19 2.06
N MET A 2 -23.24 3.97 2.05
CA MET A 2 -22.06 3.69 1.21
C MET A 2 -20.77 4.18 1.88
N ILE A 3 -20.78 4.33 3.20
CA ILE A 3 -19.60 4.72 3.99
C ILE A 3 -19.19 3.57 4.91
N PHE A 4 -20.18 2.82 5.42
CA PHE A 4 -19.97 1.56 6.12
C PHE A 4 -19.19 0.52 5.29
N VAL A 5 -19.39 0.49 3.97
CA VAL A 5 -18.64 -0.41 3.07
C VAL A 5 -17.17 -0.02 3.00
N TRP A 6 -16.85 1.27 2.88
CA TRP A 6 -15.47 1.77 2.87
C TRP A 6 -14.78 1.60 4.22
N VAL A 7 -15.52 1.79 5.31
CA VAL A 7 -15.02 1.54 6.67
C VAL A 7 -14.72 0.06 6.86
N LEU A 8 -15.60 -0.85 6.40
CA LEU A 8 -15.36 -2.28 6.46
C LEU A 8 -14.18 -2.73 5.59
N ILE A 9 -14.02 -2.16 4.39
CA ILE A 9 -12.88 -2.42 3.50
C ILE A 9 -11.58 -1.96 4.16
N GLY A 10 -11.53 -0.73 4.68
CA GLY A 10 -10.37 -0.20 5.40
C GLY A 10 -10.01 -1.03 6.63
N PHE A 11 -11.02 -1.47 7.39
CA PHE A 11 -10.83 -2.30 8.58
C PHE A 11 -10.36 -3.72 8.24
N GLY A 12 -10.88 -4.30 7.14
CA GLY A 12 -10.44 -5.59 6.61
C GLY A 12 -8.98 -5.57 6.18
N ILE A 13 -8.56 -4.53 5.45
CA ILE A 13 -7.16 -4.34 5.06
C ILE A 13 -6.27 -4.11 6.30
N TYR A 14 -6.75 -3.31 7.27
CA TYR A 14 -6.02 -3.06 8.53
C TYR A 14 -5.76 -4.34 9.31
N TYR A 15 -6.77 -5.21 9.46
CA TYR A 15 -6.61 -6.49 10.14
C TYR A 15 -5.68 -7.44 9.37
N MET A 16 -5.80 -7.50 8.05
CA MET A 16 -4.93 -8.34 7.22
C MET A 16 -3.45 -7.92 7.31
N LEU A 17 -3.17 -6.61 7.33
CA LEU A 17 -1.82 -6.06 7.54
C LEU A 17 -1.31 -6.25 8.97
N LYS A 18 -2.21 -6.24 9.97
CA LYS A 18 -1.87 -6.49 11.37
C LYS A 18 -1.47 -7.95 11.61
N GLU A 19 -2.17 -8.89 10.97
CA GLU A 19 -1.91 -10.34 11.08
C GLU A 19 -0.64 -10.77 10.33
N GLN A 20 -0.31 -10.12 9.21
CA GLN A 20 0.94 -10.36 8.47
C GLN A 20 2.22 -10.01 9.25
N ARG A 21 2.13 -9.28 10.37
CA ARG A 21 3.28 -9.06 11.26
C ARG A 21 3.63 -10.31 12.08
N GLY A 22 2.72 -11.29 12.22
CA GLY A 22 2.92 -12.48 13.05
C GLY A 22 3.42 -13.71 12.29
N THR A 23 3.02 -13.91 11.04
CA THR A 23 3.39 -15.13 10.29
C THR A 23 3.50 -14.84 8.80
N GLY A 24 4.72 -14.86 8.27
CA GLY A 24 4.94 -14.94 6.82
C GLY A 24 5.72 -13.80 6.16
N PHE A 25 6.60 -13.09 6.88
CA PHE A 25 7.70 -12.35 6.23
C PHE A 25 8.75 -13.33 5.68
N ARG A 26 8.41 -13.98 4.56
CA ARG A 26 9.38 -14.58 3.64
C ARG A 26 9.14 -14.02 2.24
N SER A 27 9.55 -12.79 2.05
CA SER A 27 10.20 -12.38 0.81
C SER A 27 11.26 -11.36 1.19
N GLY A 28 12.43 -11.88 1.57
CA GLY A 28 13.64 -11.09 1.61
C GLY A 28 14.03 -10.75 0.18
N GLY A 29 14.25 -9.47 -0.09
CA GLY A 29 14.71 -9.02 -1.39
C GLY A 29 14.29 -7.59 -1.66
N GLN A 30 14.90 -6.64 -0.93
CA GLN A 30 15.05 -5.25 -1.38
C GLN A 30 13.73 -4.60 -1.83
N SER A 31 12.95 -4.07 -0.88
CA SER A 31 11.72 -3.34 -1.18
C SER A 31 11.97 -2.36 -2.33
N GLY A 32 11.48 -2.72 -3.51
CA GLY A 32 11.79 -2.00 -4.73
C GLY A 32 11.27 -0.57 -4.62
N PRO A 33 11.82 0.38 -5.38
CA PRO A 33 11.31 1.75 -5.44
C PRO A 33 9.78 1.80 -5.67
N GLU A 34 9.23 0.81 -6.38
CA GLU A 34 7.79 0.65 -6.58
C GLU A 34 6.99 0.28 -5.32
N GLU A 35 7.51 -0.59 -4.46
CA GLU A 35 6.81 -1.01 -3.23
C GLU A 35 6.76 0.13 -2.22
N VAL A 36 7.84 0.90 -2.13
CA VAL A 36 7.92 2.11 -1.29
C VAL A 36 6.91 3.16 -1.76
N LEU A 37 6.75 3.34 -3.07
CA LEU A 37 5.74 4.24 -3.61
C LEU A 37 4.31 3.76 -3.34
N LYS A 38 4.04 2.47 -3.52
CA LYS A 38 2.71 1.89 -3.22
C LYS A 38 2.36 2.07 -1.76
N GLN A 39 3.34 1.88 -0.86
CA GLN A 39 3.16 2.11 0.56
C GLN A 39 2.81 3.57 0.86
N ARG A 40 3.56 4.54 0.30
CA ARG A 40 3.34 5.98 0.51
C ARG A 40 2.02 6.48 -0.04
N TYR A 41 1.56 5.92 -1.16
CA TYR A 41 0.25 6.23 -1.71
C TYR A 41 -0.87 5.67 -0.80
N ALA A 42 -0.71 4.43 -0.33
CA ALA A 42 -1.66 3.80 0.58
C ALA A 42 -1.74 4.47 1.96
N THR A 43 -0.63 5.06 2.43
CA THR A 43 -0.60 5.88 3.67
C THR A 43 -1.13 7.29 3.45
N GLY A 44 -1.35 7.73 2.21
CA GLY A 44 -1.80 9.08 1.87
C GLY A 44 -0.70 10.14 1.98
N GLU A 45 0.57 9.74 2.04
CA GLU A 45 1.73 10.65 2.04
C GLU A 45 1.99 11.27 0.67
N ILE A 46 1.50 10.62 -0.40
CA ILE A 46 1.57 11.13 -1.78
C ILE A 46 0.21 11.02 -2.44
N ASP A 47 -0.10 12.01 -3.30
CA ASP A 47 -1.27 11.98 -4.16
C ASP A 47 -1.10 11.05 -5.38
N GLU A 48 -2.21 10.80 -6.06
CA GLU A 48 -2.26 9.94 -7.24
C GLU A 48 -1.39 10.45 -8.39
N GLU A 49 -1.34 11.76 -8.61
CA GLU A 49 -0.54 12.38 -9.68
C GLU A 49 0.96 12.13 -9.47
N THR A 50 1.41 12.31 -8.23
CA THR A 50 2.78 12.09 -7.76
C THR A 50 3.14 10.61 -7.86
N PHE A 51 2.25 9.72 -7.45
CA PHE A 51 2.43 8.28 -7.57
C PHE A 51 2.60 7.84 -9.03
N VAL A 52 1.71 8.28 -9.93
CA VAL A 52 1.76 7.93 -11.35
C VAL A 52 3.04 8.45 -12.01
N ARG A 53 3.44 9.69 -11.69
CA ARG A 53 4.67 10.29 -12.23
C ARG A 53 5.91 9.50 -11.82
N MET A 54 6.04 9.19 -10.53
CA MET A 54 7.20 8.46 -10.00
C MET A 54 7.22 6.99 -10.44
N MET A 55 6.06 6.33 -10.50
CA MET A 55 5.93 4.97 -11.02
C MET A 55 6.36 4.90 -12.49
N LYS A 56 6.02 5.92 -13.29
CA LYS A 56 6.45 6.01 -14.70
C LYS A 56 7.97 6.21 -14.83
N THR A 57 8.60 6.96 -13.92
CA THR A 57 10.06 7.12 -13.88
C THR A 57 10.78 5.83 -13.51
N ILE A 58 10.23 5.03 -12.59
CA ILE A 58 10.85 3.78 -12.14
C ILE A 58 10.69 2.66 -13.18
N LYS A 59 9.59 2.67 -13.93
CA LYS A 59 9.36 1.75 -15.06
C LYS A 59 10.00 2.20 -16.37
N GLY A 60 10.60 3.40 -16.39
CA GLY A 60 11.11 4.10 -17.56
C GLY A 60 12.48 3.62 -18.03
#